data_AF-A0A5D3YFN7-F1
#
_entry.id   AF-A0A5D3YFN7-F1
#
_cell.length_a   1.000
_cell.length_b   1.000
_cell.length_c   1.000
_cell.angle_alpha   90.00
_cell.angle_beta   90.00
_cell.angle_gamma   90.00
#
_symmetry.space_group_name_H-M   'P 1'
#
loop_
_entity.id
_entity.type
_entity.pdbx_description
1 polymer ?
#
loop_
_entity_poly.entity_id
_entity_poly.type
_entity_poly.pdbx_seq_one_letter_code
_entity_poly.pdbx_strand_id
1 'polypeptide(L)' 'MLAFYDYPAENWQHIRTTNPVESVFATVIIRTDKTKNCGSRTTTLTMPFKFMETAQNN' A
#
# COMPACT_ATOMS: atom_id res chain seq x y z
N MET A 1 7.78 16.58 -5.57
CA MET A 1 7.68 15.35 -4.77
C MET A 1 7.33 15.76 -3.34
N LEU A 2 6.04 16.01 -3.04
CA LEU A 2 5.57 16.51 -1.73
C LEU A 2 4.25 15.89 -1.24
N ALA A 3 3.58 15.06 -2.05
CA ALA A 3 2.31 14.40 -1.68
C ALA A 3 2.40 13.47 -0.44
N PHE A 4 3.62 13.23 0.05
CA PHE A 4 3.87 12.50 1.28
C PHE A 4 3.44 13.30 2.53
N TYR A 5 3.55 14.64 2.51
CA TYR A 5 3.21 15.50 3.65
C TYR A 5 1.72 15.90 3.70
N ASP A 6 0.94 15.49 2.69
CA ASP A 6 -0.50 15.74 2.65
C ASP A 6 -1.27 14.79 3.60
N TYR A 7 -0.60 13.75 4.12
CA TYR A 7 -1.16 12.82 5.10
C TYR A 7 -0.84 13.26 6.54
N PRO A 8 -1.76 13.07 7.51
CA PRO A 8 -1.55 13.47 8.90
C PRO A 8 -0.42 12.68 9.57
N ALA A 9 0.17 13.27 10.61
CA ALA A 9 1.41 12.79 11.23
C ALA A 9 1.32 11.36 11.80
N GLU A 10 0.13 10.90 12.19
CA GLU A 10 -0.11 9.52 12.63
C GLU A 10 0.22 8.49 11.54
N ASN A 11 -0.04 8.81 10.27
CA ASN A 11 0.23 7.90 9.16
C ASN A 11 1.73 7.81 8.81
N TRP A 12 2.55 8.77 9.24
CA TRP A 12 3.97 8.82 8.87
C TRP A 12 4.76 7.63 9.41
N GLN A 13 4.37 7.10 10.58
CA GLN A 13 4.99 5.92 11.16
C GLN A 13 4.84 4.69 10.25
N HIS A 14 3.68 4.52 9.61
CA HIS A 14 3.42 3.39 8.73
C HIS A 14 4.05 3.54 7.34
N ILE A 15 4.24 4.78 6.86
CA ILE A 15 4.92 5.04 5.58
C ILE A 15 6.44 4.94 5.73
N ARG A 16 6.99 5.26 6.91
CA ARG A 16 8.44 5.26 7.20
C ARG A 16 8.94 3.96 7.85
N THR A 17 8.06 3.01 8.14
CA THR A 17 8.48 1.76 8.77
C THR A 17 9.21 0.86 7.78
N THR A 18 10.38 0.37 8.18
CA THR A 18 11.14 -0.66 7.47
C THR A 18 10.67 -2.07 7.82
N ASN A 19 9.87 -2.24 8.87
CA ASN A 19 9.31 -3.55 9.22
C ASN A 19 8.07 -3.83 8.37
N PRO A 20 8.15 -4.71 7.34
CA PRO A 20 7.08 -4.86 6.36
C PRO A 20 5.85 -5.56 6.92
N VAL A 21 5.90 -6.20 8.10
CA VAL A 21 4.77 -6.93 8.69
C VAL A 21 3.88 -6.03 9.57
N GLU A 22 4.47 -4.98 10.15
CA GLU A 22 3.79 -4.01 11.03
C GLU A 22 3.25 -2.80 10.26
N SER A 23 3.44 -2.77 8.94
CA SER A 23 2.96 -1.70 8.08
C SER A 23 1.51 -1.96 7.65
N VAL A 24 0.66 -0.93 7.66
CA VAL A 24 -0.67 -0.97 7.04
C VAL A 24 -0.58 -1.32 5.54
N PHE A 25 0.58 -1.03 4.91
CA PHE A 25 0.86 -1.35 3.52
C PHE A 25 1.48 -2.75 3.32
N ALA A 26 1.69 -3.54 4.39
CA ALA A 26 2.26 -4.89 4.34
C ALA A 26 1.61 -5.74 3.25
N THR A 27 0.28 -5.78 3.27
CA THR A 27 -0.54 -6.54 2.32
C THR A 27 -0.33 -6.07 0.90
N VAL A 28 -0.31 -4.76 0.67
CA VAL A 28 -0.10 -4.17 -0.66
C VAL A 28 1.29 -4.56 -1.20
N ILE A 29 2.33 -4.45 -0.37
CA ILE A 29 3.70 -4.76 -0.76
C ILE A 29 3.86 -6.26 -1.08
N ILE A 30 3.43 -7.13 -0.18
CA ILE A 30 3.53 -8.59 -0.34
C ILE A 30 2.75 -9.05 -1.58
N ARG A 31 1.56 -8.50 -1.82
CA ARG A 31 0.74 -8.86 -2.97
C ARG A 31 1.33 -8.32 -4.27
N THR A 32 1.88 -7.11 -4.27
CA THR A 32 2.55 -6.53 -5.44
C THR A 32 3.77 -7.34 -5.86
N ASP A 33 4.57 -7.82 -4.90
CA ASP A 33 5.70 -8.72 -5.18
C ASP A 33 5.23 -10.05 -5.80
N LYS A 34 4.16 -10.64 -5.24
CA LYS A 34 3.59 -11.90 -5.75
C LYS A 34 2.91 -11.78 -7.12
N THR A 35 2.34 -10.62 -7.45
CA THR A 35 1.67 -10.38 -8.75
C THR A 35 2.57 -9.69 -9.76
N LYS A 36 3.87 -9.56 -9.48
CA LYS A 36 4.83 -8.94 -10.39
C LYS A 36 4.85 -9.71 -11.72
N ASN A 37 4.66 -8.99 -12.83
CA ASN A 37 4.51 -9.52 -14.20
C ASN A 37 3.24 -10.32 -14.50
N CYS A 38 2.22 -10.27 -13.62
CA CYS A 38 0.95 -10.95 -13.83
C CYS A 38 -0.20 -9.95 -14.05
N GLY A 39 -1.00 -10.17 -15.10
CA GLY A 39 -2.23 -9.42 -15.37
C GLY A 39 -2.10 -8.23 -16.32
N SER A 40 -3.21 -7.54 -16.52
CA SER A 40 -3.30 -6.32 -17.34
C SER A 40 -2.99 -5.07 -16.50
N ARG A 41 -2.57 -3.98 -17.15
CA ARG A 41 -2.25 -2.70 -16.48
C ARG A 41 -3.38 -2.21 -15.57
N THR A 42 -4.64 -2.39 -15.99
CA THR A 42 -5.81 -2.02 -15.19
C THR A 42 -5.89 -2.82 -13.90
N THR A 43 -5.68 -4.14 -13.96
CA THR A 43 -5.70 -5.01 -12.77
C THR A 43 -4.60 -4.63 -11.79
N THR A 44 -3.40 -4.33 -12.28
CA THR A 44 -2.27 -3.91 -11.44
C THR A 44 -2.54 -2.59 -10.70
N LEU A 45 -3.33 -1.69 -11.28
CA LEU A 45 -3.69 -0.41 -10.65
C LEU A 45 -4.89 -0.54 -9.70
N THR A 46 -5.89 -1.33 -10.06
CA THR A 46 -7.11 -1.51 -9.24
C THR A 46 -6.85 -2.35 -7.99
N MET A 47 -5.95 -3.33 -8.07
CA MET A 47 -5.60 -4.22 -6.95
C MET A 47 -5.10 -3.47 -5.70
N PRO A 48 -4.06 -2.61 -5.76
CA PRO A 48 -3.57 -1.89 -4.58
C PRO A 48 -4.61 -0.90 -4.05
N PHE A 49 -5.43 -0.30 -4.93
CA PHE A 49 -6.55 0.55 -4.50
C PHE A 49 -7.56 -0.21 -3.64
N LYS A 50 -7.98 -1.40 -4.08
CA LYS A 50 -8.89 -2.25 -3.30
C LYS A 50 -8.29 -2.74 -1.99
N PHE A 51 -6.98 -3.04 -1.96
CA PHE A 51 -6.32 -3.40 -0.70
C PHE A 51 -6.24 -2.23 0.28
N MET A 52 -6.02 -1.02 -0.19
CA MET A 52 -6.07 0.18 0.67
C MET A 52 -7.48 0.43 1.21
N GLU A 53 -8.52 0.25 0.39
CA GLU A 53 -9.92 0.35 0.83
C GLU A 53 -10.25 -0.67 1.93
N THR A 54 -9.76 -1.92 1.80
CA THR A 54 -9.94 -2.93 2.85
C THR A 54 -9.13 -2.64 4.12
N ALA A 55 -7.97 -2.02 3.98
CA ALA A 55 -7.11 -1.65 5.12
C ALA A 55 -7.64 -0.44 5.89
N GLN A 56 -8.42 0.44 5.25
CA GLN A 56 -9.07 1.57 5.89
C GLN A 56 -10.29 1.16 6.74
N ASN A 57 -10.98 0.08 6.35
CA ASN A 57 -12.19 -0.40 7.01
C ASN A 57 -11.93 -1.35 8.19
N ASN A 58 -10.66 -1.56 8.56
CA ASN A 58 -10.21 -2.48 9.60
C ASN A 58 -9.44 -1.71 10.68
#